data_AF-A0A845YYE8-F1
#
_entry.id   AF-A0A845YYE8-F1
#
_cell.length_a   1.000
_cell.length_b   1.000
_cell.length_c   1.000
_cell.angle_alpha   90.00
_cell.angle_beta   90.00
_cell.angle_gamma   90.00
#
_symmetry.space_group_name_H-M   'P 1'
#
loop_
_entity.id
_entity.type
_entity.pdbx_description
1 polymer ?
#
loop_
_entity_poly.entity_id
_entity_poly.type
_entity_poly.pdbx_seq_one_letter_code
_entity_poly.pdbx_strand_id
1 'polypeptide(L)' 'MSDRIKFHLDEHINNSIANGLRRYGIDVTTTVETGLRTQSDESHLEFIRFARK' A
#
# COMPACT_ATOMS: atom_id res chain seq x y z
N MET A 1 20.69 -7.11 -4.78
CA MET A 1 19.24 -7.22 -4.94
C MET A 1 18.65 -5.91 -4.46
N SER A 2 18.19 -5.08 -5.39
CA SER A 2 17.75 -3.71 -5.14
C SER A 2 16.53 -3.72 -4.23
N ASP A 3 16.60 -2.99 -3.12
CA ASP A 3 15.44 -2.73 -2.25
C ASP A 3 14.38 -1.99 -3.10
N ARG A 4 13.41 -2.73 -3.65
CA ARG A 4 12.41 -2.13 -4.54
C ARG A 4 11.48 -1.30 -3.66
N ILE A 5 11.32 -0.03 -4.01
CA ILE A 5 10.42 0.90 -3.32
C ILE A 5 9.02 0.27 -3.25
N LYS A 6 8.49 0.13 -2.04
CA LYS A 6 7.13 -0.34 -1.78
C LYS A 6 6.19 0.85 -1.68
N PHE A 7 5.03 0.76 -2.30
CA PHE A 7 3.99 1.78 -2.25
C PHE A 7 2.78 1.31 -1.43
N HIS A 8 2.16 2.24 -0.73
CA HIS A 8 0.86 2.03 -0.08
C HIS A 8 -0.10 3.09 -0.62
N LEU A 9 -1.17 2.64 -1.29
CA LEU A 9 -2.17 3.52 -1.89
C LEU A 9 -3.31 3.77 -0.91
N ASP A 10 -3.69 5.03 -0.86
CA ASP A 10 -4.81 5.54 -0.09
C ASP A 10 -6.16 4.96 -0.54
N GLU A 11 -7.17 5.03 0.33
CA GLU A 11 -8.52 4.49 0.12
C GLU A 11 -9.30 5.17 -1.01
N HIS A 12 -8.91 6.38 -1.41
CA HIS A 12 -9.49 7.05 -2.56
C HIS A 12 -8.96 6.54 -3.90
N ILE A 13 -7.89 5.74 -3.91
CA ILE A 13 -7.31 5.20 -5.13
C ILE A 13 -8.00 3.90 -5.52
N ASN A 14 -8.45 3.82 -6.77
CA ASN A 14 -9.11 2.62 -7.29
C ASN A 14 -8.12 1.43 -7.37
N ASN A 15 -8.55 0.26 -6.89
CA ASN A 15 -7.76 -0.98 -6.93
C ASN A 15 -7.25 -1.37 -8.32
N SER A 16 -7.91 -0.93 -9.40
CA SER A 16 -7.46 -1.14 -10.78
C SER A 16 -6.08 -0.51 -11.05
N ILE A 17 -5.75 0.59 -10.37
CA ILE A 17 -4.44 1.24 -10.44
C ILE A 17 -3.39 0.36 -9.76
N ALA A 18 -3.67 -0.15 -8.56
CA ALA A 18 -2.78 -1.10 -7.88
C ALA A 18 -2.50 -2.34 -8.75
N ASN A 19 -3.53 -2.89 -9.37
CA ASN A 19 -3.40 -4.01 -10.31
C ASN A 19 -2.55 -3.65 -11.54
N GLY A 20 -2.69 -2.44 -12.07
CA GLY A 20 -1.82 -1.90 -13.11
C GLY A 20 -0.35 -1.89 -12.68
N LEU A 21 -0.05 -1.25 -11.55
CA LEU A 21 1.31 -1.12 -11.01
C LEU A 21 1.96 -2.48 -10.74
N ARG A 22 1.21 -3.45 -10.20
CA ARG A 22 1.68 -4.83 -9.96
C ARG A 22 2.07 -5.54 -11.25
N ARG A 23 1.34 -5.32 -12.35
CA ARG A 23 1.71 -5.87 -13.68
C ARG A 23 3.04 -5.35 -14.20
N TYR A 24 3.46 -4.15 -13.76
CA TYR A 24 4.80 -3.60 -14.03
C TYR A 24 5.86 -4.04 -12.99
N GLY A 25 5.50 -4.95 -12.08
CA GLY A 25 6.38 -5.45 -11.03
C GLY A 25 6.65 -4.44 -9.92
N ILE A 26 5.79 -3.44 -9.75
CA ILE A 26 5.87 -2.49 -8.63
C ILE A 26 5.18 -3.12 -7.42
N ASP A 27 5.88 -3.15 -6.29
CA ASP A 27 5.32 -3.63 -5.03
C ASP A 27 4.39 -2.56 -4.45
N VAL A 28 3.09 -2.87 -4.41
CA VAL A 28 2.06 -1.94 -3.98
C VAL A 28 0.99 -2.65 -3.17
N THR A 29 0.57 -2.01 -2.09
CA THR A 29 -0.57 -2.38 -1.22
C THR A 29 -1.63 -1.28 -1.26
N THR A 30 -2.87 -1.61 -0.95
CA THR A 30 -3.96 -0.62 -0.80
C THR A 30 -4.52 -0.69 0.61
N THR A 31 -5.05 0.43 1.12
CA THR A 31 -5.78 0.48 2.40
C THR A 31 -6.95 -0.51 2.45
N VAL A 32 -7.57 -0.81 1.31
CA VAL A 32 -8.66 -1.80 1.21
C VAL A 32 -8.15 -3.21 1.47
N GLU A 33 -7.03 -3.61 0.86
CA GLU A 33 -6.46 -4.95 1.00
C GLU A 33 -5.84 -5.17 2.39
N THR A 34 -5.32 -4.11 3.00
CA THR A 34 -4.72 -4.17 4.33
C THR A 34 -5.74 -3.98 5.46
N GLY A 35 -7.03 -3.79 5.12
CA GLY A 35 -8.09 -3.56 6.11
C GLY A 35 -8.00 -2.21 6.83
N LEU A 36 -7.22 -1.27 6.29
CA LEU A 36 -7.01 0.07 6.84
C LEU A 36 -8.03 1.10 6.36
N ARG A 37 -8.93 0.73 5.44
CA ARG A 37 -9.99 1.62 4.99
C ARG A 37 -10.79 2.14 6.18
N THR A 38 -11.01 3.45 6.26
CA THR A 38 -11.68 4.14 7.38
C THR A 38 -11.01 3.99 8.76
N GLN A 39 -9.81 3.41 8.84
CA GLN A 39 -9.03 3.41 10.09
C GLN A 39 -8.40 4.78 10.35
N SER A 40 -7.97 4.99 11.58
CA SER A 40 -7.29 6.23 11.99
C SER A 40 -5.94 6.42 11.30
N ASP A 41 -5.53 7.67 11.15
CA ASP A 41 -4.20 8.05 10.62
C ASP A 41 -3.05 7.32 11.36
N GLU A 42 -3.16 7.16 12.69
CA GLU A 42 -2.19 6.42 13.50
C GLU A 42 -2.04 4.96 13.04
N SER A 43 -3.15 4.31 12.67
CA SER A 43 -3.15 2.94 12.18
C SER A 43 -2.45 2.83 10.81
N HIS A 44 -2.59 3.85 9.96
CA HIS A 44 -1.91 3.92 8.68
C HIS A 44 -0.40 4.15 8.85
N LEU A 45 -0.02 5.03 9.78
CA LEU A 45 1.39 5.29 10.12
C LEU A 45 2.08 4.05 10.68
N GLU A 46 1.45 3.35 11.61
CA GLU A 46 1.98 2.12 12.19
C GLU A 46 2.12 1.03 11.12
N PHE A 47 1.14 0.88 10.22
CA PHE A 47 1.25 -0.06 9.10
C PHE A 47 2.51 0.20 8.26
N ILE A 48 2.75 1.45 7.86
CA ILE A 48 3.92 1.81 7.03
C ILE A 48 5.22 1.57 7.81
N ARG A 49 5.24 1.86 9.11
CA ARG A 49 6.40 1.65 9.98
C ARG A 49 6.80 0.17 10.07
N PHE A 50 5.83 -0.74 10.10
CA PHE A 50 6.10 -2.18 10.13
C PHE A 50 6.31 -2.82 8.75
N ALA A 51 5.68 -2.30 7.69
CA ALA A 51 5.80 -2.83 6.32
C ALA A 51 7.20 -2.66 5.68
N ARG A 52 8.05 -1.81 6.29
CA ARG A 52 9.43 -1.52 5.83
C ARG A 52 10.52 -2.33 6.53
N LYS A 53 10.19 -3.25 7.44
CA LYS A 53 11.11 -4.27 7.95
C LYS A 53 11.17 -5.48 7.02
#